data_AF-A0A920NHN1-F1
#
_entry.id   AF-A0A920NHN1-F1
#
_cell.length_a   1.000
_cell.length_b   1.000
_cell.length_c   1.000
_cell.angle_alpha   90.00
_cell.angle_beta   90.00
_cell.angle_gamma   90.00
#
_symmetry.space_group_name_H-M   'P 1'
#
loop_
_entity.id
_entity.type
_entity.pdbx_description
1 polymer ?
#
loop_
_entity_poly.entity_id
_entity_poly.type
_entity_poly.pdbx_seq_one_letter_code
_entity_poly.pdbx_strand_id
1 'polypeptide(L)'
;MASNTKESVSQILARLGRCLELIPIDPYGDEMSVGFYEKEGVITVWSFKEGKEVSERLKEIRNRIVELGDLARSKNNPHEFYFPGGIVYSRAFKFLARNSVEKSPLTPIPHGRIEVKDLKSNMILFATPREENGSWIYTVDGEGEAERPQIRIRATVAGLVGTERWRRSEIPS
;
A
#
# COMPACT_ATOMS: atom_id res chain seq x y z
N MET A 1 24.59 17.28 31.46
CA MET A 1 23.18 17.69 31.32
C MET A 1 22.80 17.51 29.86
N ALA A 2 22.05 16.48 29.51
CA ALA A 2 21.58 16.31 28.14
C ALA A 2 20.41 17.28 27.94
N SER A 3 20.58 18.25 27.05
CA SER A 3 19.50 19.14 26.61
C SER A 3 18.45 18.29 25.92
N ASN A 4 17.39 17.93 26.64
CA ASN A 4 16.23 17.22 26.10
C ASN A 4 15.33 18.21 25.37
N THR A 5 15.86 18.86 24.34
CA THR A 5 15.07 19.70 23.45
C THR A 5 14.36 18.79 22.46
N LYS A 6 13.08 18.51 22.72
CA LYS A 6 12.18 17.87 21.75
C LYS A 6 12.24 18.65 20.44
N GLU A 7 12.45 17.94 19.33
CA GLU A 7 12.39 18.54 17.99
C GLU A 7 11.02 19.23 17.82
N SER A 8 11.04 20.44 17.26
CA SER A 8 9.80 21.10 16.83
C SER A 8 9.19 20.36 15.64
N VAL A 9 7.88 20.52 15.44
CA VAL A 9 7.17 19.95 14.28
C VAL A 9 7.84 20.38 12.96
N SER A 10 8.31 21.63 12.87
CA SER A 10 8.98 22.13 11.67
C SER A 10 10.31 21.40 11.40
N GLN A 11 11.08 21.10 12.45
CA GLN A 11 12.32 20.33 12.32
C GLN A 11 12.05 18.88 11.91
N ILE A 12 11.01 18.27 12.49
CA ILE A 12 10.59 16.91 12.14
C ILE A 12 10.18 16.84 10.66
N LEU A 13 9.35 17.77 10.19
CA LEU A 13 8.91 17.80 8.79
C LEU A 13 10.06 18.12 7.82
N ALA A 14 11.00 18.99 8.20
CA ALA A 14 12.19 19.25 7.38
C ALA A 14 13.08 18.00 7.24
N ARG A 15 13.14 17.16 8.29
CA ARG A 15 13.85 15.89 8.28
C ARG A 15 13.12 14.82 7.46
N LEU A 16 11.82 14.65 7.67
CA LEU A 16 10.99 13.58 7.11
C LEU A 16 10.49 13.85 5.69
N GLY A 17 10.35 15.12 5.29
CA GLY A 17 9.84 15.52 3.99
C GLY A 17 8.32 15.57 3.90
N ARG A 18 7.77 15.27 2.72
CA ARG A 18 6.36 15.43 2.40
C ARG A 18 5.53 14.31 3.01
N CYS A 19 4.47 14.66 3.75
CA CYS A 19 3.49 13.68 4.22
C CYS A 19 2.69 13.11 3.04
N LEU A 20 2.74 11.78 2.86
CA LEU A 20 1.96 11.05 1.86
C LEU A 20 0.59 10.62 2.40
N GLU A 21 0.56 10.17 3.66
CA GLU A 21 -0.66 9.74 4.36
C GLU A 21 -0.41 9.81 5.88
N LEU A 22 -1.46 10.19 6.63
CA LEU A 22 -1.42 10.24 8.09
C LEU A 22 -2.65 9.51 8.63
N ILE A 23 -2.41 8.40 9.31
CA ILE A 23 -3.45 7.58 9.94
C ILE A 23 -3.53 8.02 11.40
N PRO A 24 -4.66 8.62 11.84
CA PRO A 24 -4.73 9.23 13.16
C PRO A 24 -4.60 8.24 14.33
N ILE A 25 -5.10 7.01 14.15
CA ILE A 25 -5.18 6.00 15.20
C ILE A 25 -4.78 4.64 14.62
N ASP A 26 -3.71 4.06 15.16
CA ASP A 26 -3.37 2.65 14.98
C ASP A 26 -4.07 1.81 16.05
N PRO A 27 -5.06 0.98 15.68
CA PRO A 27 -5.81 0.16 16.64
C PRO A 27 -4.96 -0.90 17.34
N TYR A 28 -3.74 -1.17 16.85
CA TYR A 28 -2.80 -2.12 17.44
C TYR A 28 -1.54 -1.45 18.01
N GLY A 29 -1.49 -0.11 18.02
CA GLY A 29 -0.33 0.69 18.40
C GLY A 29 -0.58 1.57 19.62
N ASP A 30 -1.48 1.18 20.53
CA ASP A 30 -1.88 1.97 21.70
C ASP A 30 -2.29 3.41 21.28
N GLU A 31 -3.19 3.45 20.29
CA GLU A 31 -3.80 4.65 19.70
C GLU A 31 -2.81 5.70 19.15
N MET A 32 -1.59 5.29 18.82
CA MET A 32 -0.64 6.20 18.18
C MET A 32 -1.08 6.61 16.78
N SER A 33 -0.73 7.84 16.37
CA SER A 33 -0.81 8.23 14.96
C SER A 33 0.38 7.69 14.19
N VAL A 34 0.16 7.30 12.93
CA VAL A 34 1.20 6.80 12.03
C VAL A 34 1.19 7.62 10.75
N GLY A 35 2.31 8.28 10.48
CA GLY A 35 2.53 9.03 9.25
C GLY A 35 3.52 8.33 8.33
N PHE A 36 3.28 8.47 7.03
CA PHE A 36 4.20 8.06 5.98
C PHE A 36 4.72 9.32 5.31
N TYR A 37 6.03 9.54 5.39
CA TYR A 37 6.67 10.75 4.88
C TYR A 37 7.71 10.41 3.83
N GLU A 38 7.74 11.17 2.74
CA GLU A 38 8.64 10.93 1.63
C GLU A 38 9.65 12.06 1.47
N LYS A 39 10.92 11.68 1.36
CA LYS A 39 12.03 12.56 1.06
C LYS A 39 13.01 11.85 0.14
N GLU A 40 13.26 12.46 -1.01
CA GLU A 40 14.24 11.97 -2.00
C GLU A 40 13.98 10.51 -2.41
N GLY A 41 12.71 10.14 -2.56
CA GLY A 41 12.30 8.79 -2.96
C GLY A 41 12.30 7.75 -1.84
N VAL A 42 12.74 8.11 -0.62
CA VAL A 42 12.67 7.25 0.57
C VAL A 42 11.43 7.62 1.37
N ILE A 43 10.66 6.60 1.76
CA ILE A 43 9.46 6.75 2.59
C ILE A 43 9.77 6.24 3.99
N THR A 44 9.55 7.08 4.99
CA THR A 44 9.70 6.76 6.42
C THR A 44 8.34 6.59 7.08
N VAL A 45 8.15 5.46 7.76
CA VAL A 45 7.03 5.22 8.69
C VAL A 45 7.38 5.85 10.04
N TRP A 46 6.55 6.75 10.55
CA TRP A 46 6.91 7.55 11.71
C TRP A 46 5.72 7.89 12.61
N SER A 47 5.96 8.08 13.91
CA SER A 47 4.98 8.53 14.90
C SER A 47 5.56 9.59 15.83
N PHE A 48 4.70 10.48 16.35
CA PHE A 48 5.06 11.41 17.42
C PHE A 48 5.24 10.70 18.77
N LYS A 49 4.69 9.50 18.92
CA LYS A 49 4.89 8.69 20.12
C LYS A 49 6.27 8.04 20.04
N GLU A 50 6.97 7.99 21.16
CA GLU A 50 8.30 7.40 21.27
C GLU A 50 8.24 6.15 22.14
N GLY A 51 9.24 5.28 21.99
CA GLY A 51 9.37 4.06 22.81
C GLY A 51 9.77 2.85 21.97
N LYS A 52 10.31 1.83 22.65
CA LYS A 52 10.74 0.59 21.99
C LYS A 52 9.57 -0.13 21.32
N GLU A 53 8.42 -0.18 21.98
CA GLU A 53 7.20 -0.82 21.46
C GLU A 53 6.67 -0.08 20.22
N VAL A 54 6.69 1.25 20.23
CA VAL A 54 6.34 2.06 19.05
C VAL A 54 7.27 1.76 17.88
N SER A 55 8.58 1.72 18.13
CA SER A 55 9.57 1.40 17.09
C SER A 55 9.32 0.02 16.46
N GLU A 56 9.11 -1.02 17.27
CA GLU A 56 8.80 -2.36 16.74
C GLU A 56 7.49 -2.36 15.95
N ARG A 57 6.46 -1.64 16.41
CA ARG A 57 5.19 -1.51 15.68
C ARG A 57 5.36 -0.79 14.33
N LEU A 58 6.11 0.30 14.27
CA LEU A 58 6.39 1.02 13.01
C LEU A 58 7.18 0.13 12.03
N LYS A 59 8.12 -0.68 12.52
CA LYS A 59 8.84 -1.67 11.72
C LYS A 59 7.91 -2.78 11.20
N GLU A 60 6.95 -3.21 12.00
CA GLU A 60 5.93 -4.18 11.59
C GLU A 60 5.05 -3.60 10.47
N ILE A 61 4.55 -2.38 10.64
CA ILE A 61 3.79 -1.65 9.61
C ILE A 61 4.61 -1.52 8.32
N ARG A 62 5.90 -1.15 8.44
CA ARG A 62 6.84 -1.08 7.31
C ARG A 62 6.96 -2.44 6.61
N ASN A 63 7.11 -3.53 7.34
CA ASN A 63 7.19 -4.86 6.74
C ASN A 63 5.90 -5.21 5.98
N ARG A 64 4.74 -4.93 6.57
CA ARG A 64 3.42 -5.21 5.98
C ARG A 64 3.18 -4.41 4.71
N ILE A 65 3.45 -3.11 4.70
CA ILE A 65 3.24 -2.30 3.49
C ILE A 65 4.19 -2.71 2.36
N VAL A 66 5.42 -3.10 2.70
CA VAL A 66 6.39 -3.62 1.73
C VAL A 66 5.90 -4.91 1.10
N GLU A 67 5.38 -5.83 1.90
CA GLU A 67 4.92 -7.13 1.42
C GLU A 67 3.61 -7.03 0.65
N LEU A 68 2.67 -6.17 1.08
CA LEU A 68 1.42 -5.90 0.36
C LEU A 68 1.64 -5.19 -0.97
N GLY A 69 2.64 -4.30 -1.05
CA GLY A 69 2.87 -3.44 -2.20
C GLY A 69 4.01 -3.87 -3.11
N ASP A 70 4.66 -5.00 -2.83
CA ASP A 70 5.90 -5.45 -3.49
C ASP A 70 6.97 -4.33 -3.57
N LEU A 71 7.19 -3.65 -2.44
CA LEU A 71 8.10 -2.50 -2.34
C LEU A 71 9.50 -2.94 -1.87
N ALA A 72 10.48 -2.06 -2.01
CA ALA A 72 11.83 -2.34 -1.54
C ALA A 72 12.09 -1.77 -0.14
N ARG A 73 12.78 -2.55 0.71
CA ARG A 73 13.18 -2.14 2.07
C ARG A 73 14.46 -1.32 2.02
N SER A 74 14.56 -0.29 2.87
CA SER A 74 15.86 0.32 3.18
C SER A 74 16.73 -0.67 3.96
N LYS A 75 18.01 -0.76 3.59
CA LYS A 75 19.00 -1.58 4.31
C LYS A 75 19.48 -0.93 5.60
N ASN A 76 19.36 0.40 5.69
CA ASN A 76 19.99 1.20 6.73
C ASN A 76 19.04 1.58 7.86
N ASN A 77 17.72 1.62 7.59
CA ASN A 77 16.71 2.02 8.56
C ASN A 77 15.51 1.05 8.51
N PRO A 78 15.13 0.43 9.64
CA PRO A 78 14.01 -0.52 9.69
C PRO A 78 12.63 0.12 9.49
N HIS A 79 12.53 1.45 9.52
CA HIS A 79 11.28 2.19 9.31
C HIS A 79 11.17 2.78 7.91
N GLU A 80 12.14 2.50 7.03
CA GLU A 80 12.19 3.05 5.68
C GLU A 80 12.00 2.00 4.57
N PHE A 81 11.42 2.46 3.48
CA PHE A 81 11.18 1.71 2.24
C PHE A 81 11.06 2.66 1.05
N TYR A 82 11.02 2.14 -0.16
CA TYR A 82 10.92 2.92 -1.39
C TYR A 82 10.25 2.13 -2.52
N PHE A 83 9.75 2.86 -3.51
CA PHE A 83 9.25 2.27 -4.76
C PHE A 83 10.46 1.92 -5.64
N PRO A 84 10.65 0.66 -6.08
CA PRO A 84 11.77 0.28 -6.94
C PRO A 84 11.87 1.11 -8.23
N GLY A 85 10.72 1.52 -8.79
CA GLY A 85 10.64 2.39 -9.97
C GLY A 85 10.74 3.89 -9.68
N GLY A 86 10.94 4.30 -8.42
CA GLY A 86 11.06 5.71 -8.00
C GLY A 86 9.77 6.54 -8.05
N ILE A 87 8.67 6.00 -8.57
CA ILE A 87 7.39 6.70 -8.69
C ILE A 87 6.45 6.28 -7.56
N VAL A 88 5.94 7.26 -6.83
CA VAL A 88 4.91 7.05 -5.79
C VAL A 88 3.52 7.14 -6.40
N TYR A 89 2.80 6.02 -6.41
CA TYR A 89 1.41 5.96 -6.87
C TYR A 89 0.45 6.35 -5.75
N SER A 90 0.17 7.66 -5.59
CA SER A 90 -0.46 8.19 -4.37
C SER A 90 -1.79 7.53 -3.99
N ARG A 91 -2.67 7.20 -4.95
CA ARG A 91 -3.97 6.56 -4.62
C ARG A 91 -3.79 5.13 -4.11
N ALA A 92 -3.05 4.31 -4.84
CA ALA A 92 -2.73 2.95 -4.44
C ALA A 92 -1.97 2.93 -3.10
N PHE A 93 -1.02 3.86 -2.93
CA PHE A 93 -0.25 4.01 -1.71
C PHE A 93 -1.13 4.25 -0.47
N LYS A 94 -2.12 5.15 -0.56
CA LYS A 94 -3.04 5.43 0.56
C LYS A 94 -3.84 4.19 0.98
N PHE A 95 -4.24 3.38 0.00
CA PHE A 95 -4.90 2.11 0.27
C PHE A 95 -3.97 1.13 0.97
N LEU A 96 -2.72 0.98 0.49
CA LEU A 96 -1.71 0.13 1.12
C LEU A 96 -1.38 0.59 2.54
N ALA A 97 -1.18 1.90 2.75
CA ALA A 97 -0.91 2.51 4.05
C ALA A 97 -2.02 2.18 5.06
N ARG A 98 -3.29 2.41 4.71
CA ARG A 98 -4.42 2.05 5.59
C ARG A 98 -4.46 0.56 5.91
N ASN A 99 -4.32 -0.30 4.91
CA ASN A 99 -4.33 -1.75 5.15
C ASN A 99 -3.14 -2.22 6.01
N SER A 100 -1.98 -1.56 5.92
CA SER A 100 -0.82 -1.91 6.73
C SER A 100 -0.97 -1.54 8.20
N VAL A 101 -1.75 -0.51 8.52
CA VAL A 101 -1.95 0.00 9.89
C VAL A 101 -3.25 -0.53 10.51
N GLU A 102 -4.37 -0.41 9.81
CA GLU A 102 -5.72 -0.66 10.36
C GLU A 102 -6.11 -2.14 10.38
N LYS A 103 -5.51 -2.99 9.53
CA LYS A 103 -5.75 -4.44 9.55
C LYS A 103 -4.91 -5.10 10.61
N SER A 104 -5.45 -6.19 11.18
CA SER A 104 -4.73 -6.98 12.18
C SER A 104 -3.35 -7.41 11.67
N PRO A 105 -2.30 -7.25 12.50
CA PRO A 105 -0.99 -7.87 12.31
C PRO A 105 -1.04 -9.34 11.90
N LEU A 106 -2.03 -10.06 12.43
CA LEU A 106 -2.20 -11.49 12.25
C LEU A 106 -2.99 -11.84 10.97
N THR A 107 -3.57 -10.84 10.29
CA THR A 107 -4.20 -11.07 8.99
C THR A 107 -3.12 -11.50 8.00
N PRO A 108 -3.22 -12.71 7.41
CA PRO A 108 -2.28 -13.17 6.41
C PRO A 108 -2.28 -12.23 5.21
N ILE A 109 -1.10 -11.97 4.67
CA ILE A 109 -0.97 -11.29 3.40
C ILE A 109 -1.26 -12.34 2.31
N PRO A 110 -2.21 -12.07 1.39
CA PRO A 110 -2.51 -13.02 0.32
C PRO A 110 -1.27 -13.24 -0.55
N HIS A 111 -0.96 -14.51 -0.80
CA HIS A 111 0.09 -14.91 -1.73
C HIS A 111 -0.50 -15.78 -2.85
N GLY A 112 0.14 -15.75 -4.01
CA GLY A 112 -0.26 -16.56 -5.16
C GLY A 112 -1.20 -15.81 -6.09
N ARG A 113 -2.31 -16.47 -6.48
CA ARG A 113 -3.26 -15.93 -7.45
C ARG A 113 -3.87 -14.63 -6.93
N ILE A 114 -3.84 -13.59 -7.76
CA ILE A 114 -4.53 -12.33 -7.45
C ILE A 114 -6.01 -12.58 -7.69
N GLU A 115 -6.77 -12.80 -6.62
CA GLU A 115 -8.21 -13.09 -6.72
C GLU A 115 -9.03 -12.39 -5.64
N VAL A 116 -10.30 -12.15 -5.94
CA VAL A 116 -11.26 -11.55 -5.03
C VAL A 116 -12.66 -12.10 -5.30
N LYS A 117 -13.41 -12.39 -4.25
CA LYS A 117 -14.81 -12.78 -4.37
C LYS A 117 -15.67 -11.58 -4.77
N ASP A 118 -16.49 -11.72 -5.80
CA ASP A 118 -17.52 -10.72 -6.12
C ASP A 118 -18.55 -10.68 -4.99
N LEU A 119 -18.73 -9.51 -4.39
CA LEU A 119 -19.64 -9.33 -3.26
C LEU A 119 -21.11 -9.55 -3.63
N LYS A 120 -21.44 -9.49 -4.92
CA LYS A 120 -22.83 -9.57 -5.42
C LYS A 120 -23.13 -10.87 -6.17
N SER A 121 -22.23 -11.85 -6.14
CA SER A 121 -22.45 -13.15 -6.77
C SER A 121 -21.56 -14.24 -6.17
N ASN A 122 -21.61 -15.45 -6.75
CA ASN A 122 -20.70 -16.55 -6.39
C ASN A 122 -19.45 -16.58 -7.28
N MET A 123 -19.24 -15.54 -8.11
CA MET A 123 -18.09 -15.42 -8.99
C MET A 123 -16.84 -15.00 -8.21
N ILE A 124 -15.71 -15.60 -8.56
CA ILE A 124 -14.37 -15.19 -8.14
C ILE A 124 -13.74 -14.48 -9.32
N LEU A 125 -13.38 -13.21 -9.14
CA LEU A 125 -12.61 -12.44 -10.11
C LEU A 125 -11.13 -12.67 -9.84
N PHE A 126 -10.34 -12.85 -10.88
CA PHE A 126 -8.89 -13.03 -10.76
C PHE A 126 -8.13 -12.30 -11.84
N ALA A 127 -6.87 -11.97 -11.54
CA ALA A 127 -5.94 -11.35 -12.49
C ALA A 127 -4.75 -12.28 -12.75
N THR A 128 -4.43 -12.48 -14.02
CA THR A 128 -3.28 -13.26 -14.47
C THR A 128 -2.22 -12.31 -15.02
N PRO A 129 -1.01 -12.28 -14.42
CA PRO A 129 0.08 -11.46 -14.92
C PRO A 129 0.75 -12.11 -16.12
N ARG A 130 1.15 -11.30 -17.10
CA ARG A 130 2.02 -11.66 -18.22
C ARG A 130 3.04 -10.56 -18.43
N GLU A 131 4.32 -10.91 -18.47
CA GLU A 131 5.38 -9.98 -18.84
C GLU A 131 5.49 -9.90 -20.37
N GLU A 132 5.49 -8.68 -20.91
CA GLU A 132 5.66 -8.41 -22.34
C GLU A 132 6.50 -7.14 -22.53
N ASN A 133 7.62 -7.25 -23.24
CA ASN A 133 8.54 -6.14 -23.52
C ASN A 133 9.00 -5.37 -22.26
N GLY A 134 9.23 -6.08 -21.15
CA GLY A 134 9.63 -5.49 -19.87
C GLY A 134 8.52 -4.71 -19.15
N SER A 135 7.27 -4.86 -19.59
CA SER A 135 6.08 -4.33 -18.93
C SER A 135 5.19 -5.47 -18.46
N TRP A 136 4.50 -5.26 -17.34
CA TRP A 136 3.52 -6.21 -16.82
C TRP A 136 2.13 -5.90 -17.37
N ILE A 137 1.50 -6.90 -17.98
CA ILE A 137 0.12 -6.88 -18.44
C ILE A 137 -0.69 -7.80 -17.54
N TYR A 138 -1.81 -7.30 -17.03
CA TYR A 138 -2.71 -8.07 -16.17
C TYR A 138 -4.02 -8.31 -16.91
N THR A 139 -4.35 -9.57 -17.16
CA THR A 139 -5.65 -9.97 -17.72
C THR A 139 -6.59 -10.30 -16.57
N VAL A 140 -7.78 -9.67 -16.55
CA VAL A 140 -8.81 -9.94 -15.54
C VAL A 140 -9.87 -10.86 -16.12
N ASP A 141 -10.19 -11.93 -15.39
CA ASP A 141 -11.24 -12.89 -15.74
C ASP A 141 -12.00 -13.31 -14.47
N GLY A 142 -12.96 -14.23 -14.57
CA GLY A 142 -13.58 -14.82 -13.39
C GLY A 142 -14.25 -16.17 -13.60
N GLU A 143 -14.29 -16.92 -12.50
CA GLU A 143 -14.81 -18.29 -12.41
C GLU A 143 -16.05 -18.32 -11.51
N GLY A 144 -17.01 -19.21 -11.80
CA GLY A 144 -18.23 -19.38 -11.01
C GLY A 144 -19.48 -18.71 -11.59
N GLU A 145 -20.55 -18.68 -10.82
CA GLU A 145 -21.86 -18.22 -11.28
C GLU A 145 -22.11 -16.73 -10.98
N ALA A 146 -22.50 -15.99 -12.01
CA ALA A 146 -22.97 -14.63 -11.89
C ALA A 146 -23.96 -14.25 -13.00
N GLU A 147 -24.91 -13.38 -12.68
CA GLU A 147 -25.68 -12.69 -13.71
C GLU A 147 -24.76 -11.70 -14.44
N ARG A 148 -24.65 -11.85 -15.77
CA ARG A 148 -23.85 -10.99 -16.68
C ARG A 148 -22.38 -10.87 -16.25
N PRO A 149 -21.60 -11.96 -16.23
CA PRO A 149 -20.21 -11.98 -15.74
C PRO A 149 -19.30 -10.97 -16.48
N GLN A 150 -19.52 -10.81 -17.79
CA GLN A 150 -18.77 -9.86 -18.63
C GLN A 150 -18.87 -8.40 -18.16
N ILE A 151 -20.04 -7.98 -17.68
CA ILE A 151 -20.23 -6.60 -17.17
C ILE A 151 -19.45 -6.41 -15.86
N ARG A 152 -19.37 -7.46 -15.05
CA ARG A 152 -18.64 -7.44 -13.76
C ARG A 152 -17.14 -7.35 -13.99
N ILE A 153 -16.59 -8.19 -14.89
CA ILE A 153 -15.19 -8.11 -15.32
C ILE A 153 -14.87 -6.71 -15.84
N ARG A 154 -15.70 -6.18 -16.75
CA ARG A 154 -15.53 -4.83 -17.31
C ARG A 154 -15.56 -3.74 -16.24
N ALA A 155 -16.45 -3.84 -15.26
CA ALA A 155 -16.53 -2.90 -14.15
C ALA A 155 -15.27 -2.94 -13.27
N THR A 156 -14.75 -4.15 -12.99
CA THR A 156 -13.50 -4.35 -12.25
C THR A 156 -12.33 -3.72 -12.98
N VAL A 157 -12.16 -4.02 -14.28
CA VAL A 157 -11.11 -3.41 -15.11
C VAL A 157 -11.24 -1.88 -15.14
N ALA A 158 -12.47 -1.36 -15.31
CA ALA A 158 -12.70 0.08 -15.31
C ALA A 158 -12.35 0.75 -13.97
N GLY A 159 -12.59 0.07 -12.85
CA GLY A 159 -12.17 0.53 -11.52
C GLY A 159 -10.64 0.62 -11.40
N LEU A 160 -9.93 -0.39 -11.89
CA LEU A 160 -8.46 -0.46 -11.88
C LEU A 160 -7.81 0.57 -12.84
N VAL A 161 -8.38 0.77 -14.02
CA VAL A 161 -7.92 1.78 -15.00
C VAL A 161 -8.35 3.20 -14.60
N GLY A 162 -9.44 3.36 -13.84
CA GLY A 162 -9.88 4.64 -13.31
C GLY A 162 -8.98 5.16 -12.18
N THR A 163 -8.20 4.29 -11.53
CA THR A 163 -7.27 4.67 -10.48
C THR A 163 -5.98 5.30 -10.99
N GLU A 164 -5.51 4.93 -12.19
CA GLU A 164 -4.29 5.42 -12.84
C GLU A 164 -4.47 5.47 -14.37
N ARG A 165 -4.07 6.56 -15.01
CA ARG A 165 -4.30 6.86 -16.44
C ARG A 165 -3.59 5.86 -17.37
N TRP A 166 -4.17 4.69 -17.61
CA TRP A 166 -3.74 3.72 -18.62
C TRP A 166 -4.52 3.90 -19.93
N ARG A 167 -3.85 3.78 -21.08
CA ARG A 167 -4.49 3.89 -22.40
C ARG A 167 -5.33 2.63 -22.68
N ARG A 168 -6.59 2.86 -23.08
CA ARG A 168 -7.42 1.87 -23.78
C ARG A 168 -6.78 1.56 -25.14
N SER A 169 -5.93 0.55 -25.19
CA SER A 169 -5.74 -0.25 -26.39
C SER A 169 -5.81 -1.69 -25.93
N GLU A 170 -6.62 -2.50 -26.60
CA GLU A 170 -6.79 -3.95 -26.36
C GLU A 170 -7.90 -4.38 -25.39
N ILE A 171 -9.11 -3.83 -25.57
CA ILE A 171 -10.32 -4.62 -25.27
C ILE A 171 -10.86 -5.07 -26.64
N PRO A 172 -10.79 -6.37 -27.00
CA PRO A 172 -11.51 -6.86 -28.17
C PRO A 172 -13.01 -6.66 -27.93
N SER A 173 -13.67 -6.14 -28.96
CA SER A 173 -15.12 -5.92 -29.04
C SER A 173 -15.93 -7.19 -28.82
#